data_AF-A0A955BB86-F1
#
_entry.id   AF-A0A955BB86-F1
#
_cell.length_a   1.000
_cell.length_b   1.000
_cell.length_c   1.000
_cell.angle_alpha   90.00
_cell.angle_beta   90.00
_cell.angle_gamma   90.00
#
_symmetry.space_group_name_H-M   'P 1'
#
loop_
_entity.id
_entity.type
_entity.pdbx_description
1 polymer ?
#
loop_
_entity_poly.entity_id
_entity_poly.type
_entity_poly.pdbx_seq_one_letter_code
_entity_poly.pdbx_strand_id
1 'polypeptide(L)'
;KSVVTHLASRLHCPIVPVSVAVNHKLVLTRRWDRLEIPHLFSDVSFVIGRPLEFPSAKSRRRGAIELKQAIDAGELVARQALT
;
A
#
# COMPACT_ATOMS: atom_id res chain seq x y z
N LYS A 1 13.10 8.57 -4.33
CA LYS A 1 13.60 7.92 -3.08
C LYS A 1 12.57 8.23 -2.00
N SER A 2 11.86 7.24 -1.46
CA SER A 2 10.68 7.45 -0.60
C SER A 2 11.04 8.13 0.73
N VAL A 3 10.38 9.24 1.05
CA VAL A 3 10.51 9.96 2.34
C VAL A 3 10.06 9.08 3.51
N VAL A 4 9.05 8.24 3.28
CA VAL A 4 8.43 7.38 4.29
C VAL A 4 9.42 6.35 4.84
N THR A 5 10.14 5.63 3.97
CA THR A 5 11.14 4.65 4.42
C THR A 5 12.34 5.31 5.10
N HIS A 6 12.63 6.57 4.76
CA HIS A 6 13.65 7.34 5.45
C HIS A 6 13.24 7.72 6.87
N LEU A 7 12.01 8.22 7.03
CA LEU A 7 11.45 8.56 8.35
C LEU A 7 11.35 7.31 9.23
N ALA A 8 10.82 6.21 8.72
CA ALA A 8 10.75 4.94 9.46
C ALA A 8 12.12 4.49 9.97
N SER A 9 13.15 4.58 9.13
CA SER A 9 14.53 4.23 9.52
C SER A 9 15.15 5.15 10.58
N ARG A 10 14.70 6.41 10.67
CA ARG A 10 15.19 7.40 11.63
C ARG A 10 14.46 7.32 12.96
N LEU A 11 13.18 6.96 12.91
CA LEU A 11 12.29 6.86 14.06
C LEU A 11 12.25 5.45 14.66
N HIS A 12 12.94 4.49 14.05
CA HIS A 12 12.93 3.07 14.45
C HIS A 12 11.51 2.52 14.56
N CYS A 13 10.62 2.95 13.67
CA CYS A 13 9.25 2.47 13.61
C CYS A 13 9.06 1.50 12.43
N PRO A 14 8.28 0.42 12.63
CA PRO A 14 7.92 -0.46 11.54
C PRO A 14 6.94 0.23 10.58
N ILE A 15 6.96 -0.17 9.31
CA ILE A 15 5.92 0.19 8.35
C ILE A 15 5.02 -1.02 8.14
N VAL A 16 3.71 -0.85 8.32
CA VAL A 16 2.72 -1.88 7.99
C VAL A 16 2.21 -1.63 6.57
N PRO A 17 2.46 -2.54 5.61
CA PRO A 17 1.90 -2.42 4.27
C PRO A 17 0.40 -2.67 4.32
N VAL A 18 -0.34 -1.78 3.68
CA VAL A 18 -1.79 -1.82 3.58
C VAL A 18 -2.16 -1.75 2.10
N SER A 19 -3.01 -2.67 1.68
CA SER A 19 -3.53 -2.73 0.31
C SER A 19 -5.05 -2.74 0.32
N VAL A 20 -5.65 -2.04 -0.63
CA VAL A 20 -7.09 -1.88 -0.75
C VAL A 20 -7.51 -2.20 -2.16
N ALA A 21 -8.60 -2.95 -2.29
CA ALA A 21 -9.30 -3.14 -3.55
C ALA A 21 -10.79 -2.83 -3.36
N VAL A 22 -11.44 -2.40 -4.43
CA VAL A 22 -12.87 -2.05 -4.45
C VAL A 22 -13.44 -2.53 -5.78
N ASN A 23 -14.59 -3.21 -5.75
CA ASN A 23 -15.35 -3.54 -6.96
C ASN A 23 -16.24 -2.35 -7.38
N HIS A 24 -16.61 -2.28 -8.66
CA HIS A 24 -17.51 -1.23 -9.18
C HIS A 24 -17.18 0.19 -8.66
N LYS A 25 -16.18 0.85 -9.26
CA LYS A 25 -15.72 2.18 -8.82
C LYS A 25 -15.60 3.16 -9.98
N LEU A 26 -15.81 4.43 -9.67
CA LEU A 26 -15.46 5.55 -10.55
C LEU A 26 -14.05 6.03 -10.21
N VAL A 27 -13.15 6.09 -11.21
CA VAL A 27 -11.82 6.67 -11.05
C VAL A 27 -11.80 8.07 -11.66
N LEU A 28 -11.49 9.09 -10.87
CA LEU A 28 -11.40 10.48 -11.33
C LEU A 28 -10.08 10.72 -12.09
N THR A 29 -10.03 10.30 -13.35
CA THR A 29 -8.81 10.28 -14.19
C THR A 29 -8.19 11.66 -14.47
N ARG A 30 -8.97 12.74 -14.33
CA ARG A 30 -8.49 14.13 -14.53
C ARG A 30 -7.81 14.72 -13.29
N ARG A 31 -7.92 14.09 -12.12
CA ARG A 31 -7.19 14.53 -10.92
C ARG A 31 -5.80 13.91 -10.89
N TRP A 32 -4.85 14.64 -10.32
CA TRP A 32 -3.46 14.20 -10.17
C TRP A 32 -3.32 12.95 -9.28
N ASP A 33 -4.24 12.74 -8.35
CA ASP A 33 -4.26 11.63 -7.39
C ASP A 33 -5.10 10.43 -7.85
N ARG A 34 -5.81 10.55 -8.98
CA ARG A 34 -6.72 9.52 -9.52
C ARG A 34 -7.67 8.95 -8.45
N LEU A 35 -8.31 9.81 -7.68
CA LEU A 35 -9.23 9.40 -6.60
C LEU A 35 -10.25 8.36 -7.08
N GLU A 36 -10.35 7.27 -6.32
CA GLU A 36 -11.33 6.20 -6.53
C GLU A 36 -12.56 6.45 -5.65
N ILE A 37 -13.74 6.45 -6.26
CA ILE A 37 -15.03 6.62 -5.59
C ILE A 37 -15.81 5.32 -5.78
N PRO A 38 -16.02 4.52 -4.71
CA PRO A 38 -16.87 3.34 -4.76
C PRO A 38 -18.30 3.71 -5.15
N HIS A 39 -18.97 2.87 -5.93
CA HIS A 39 -20.42 2.99 -6.13
C HIS A 39 -21.17 2.57 -4.85
N LEU A 40 -22.47 2.87 -4.80
CA LEU A 40 -23.32 2.33 -3.75
C LEU A 40 -23.31 0.80 -3.82
N PHE A 41 -23.22 0.16 -2.65
CA PHE A 41 -23.17 -1.30 -2.51
C PHE A 41 -21.93 -1.96 -3.15
N SER A 42 -20.84 -1.22 -3.31
CA SER A 42 -19.54 -1.80 -3.66
C SER A 42 -18.94 -2.57 -2.48
N ASP A 43 -18.33 -3.71 -2.78
CA ASP A 43 -17.49 -4.44 -1.85
C ASP A 43 -16.08 -3.86 -1.85
N VAL A 44 -15.53 -3.78 -0.64
CA VAL A 44 -14.18 -3.30 -0.37
C VAL A 44 -13.41 -4.41 0.32
N SER A 45 -12.22 -4.71 -0.19
CA SER A 45 -11.29 -5.65 0.44
C SER A 45 -10.07 -4.90 0.96
N PHE A 46 -9.70 -5.21 2.20
CA PHE A 46 -8.58 -4.59 2.89
C PHE A 46 -7.61 -5.68 3.34
N VAL A 47 -6.35 -5.56 2.93
CA VAL A 47 -5.30 -6.51 3.29
C VAL A 47 -4.24 -5.76 4.08
N ILE A 48 -4.04 -6.22 5.32
CA ILE A 48 -2.99 -5.75 6.22
C ILE A 48 -1.85 -6.76 6.16
N GLY A 49 -0.71 -6.35 5.63
CA GLY A 49 0.47 -7.20 5.57
C GLY A 49 1.27 -7.16 6.87
N ARG A 50 2.37 -7.93 6.89
CA ARG A 50 3.25 -7.99 8.06
C ARG A 50 4.05 -6.69 8.23
N PRO A 51 4.29 -6.24 9.47
CA PRO A 51 5.17 -5.09 9.73
C PRO A 51 6.56 -5.33 9.14
N LEU A 52 7.11 -4.31 8.49
CA LEU A 52 8.46 -4.29 7.93
C LEU A 52 9.36 -3.39 8.76
N GLU A 53 10.49 -3.93 9.18
CA GLU A 53 11.48 -3.22 10.00
C GLU A 53 12.52 -2.49 9.14
N PHE A 54 12.89 -1.28 9.55
CA PHE A 54 13.86 -0.44 8.85
C PHE A 54 15.05 -0.09 9.75
N PRO A 55 15.92 -1.06 10.09
CA PRO A 55 16.92 -0.90 11.16
C PRO A 55 18.02 0.13 10.86
N SER A 56 18.17 0.58 9.60
CA SER A 56 19.19 1.58 9.27
C SER A 56 18.87 2.41 8.04
N ALA A 57 19.48 3.60 7.96
CA ALA A 57 19.45 4.41 6.75
C ALA A 57 20.15 3.75 5.54
N LYS A 58 21.00 2.74 5.75
CA LYS A 58 21.70 2.00 4.69
C LYS A 58 20.79 0.96 4.00
N SER A 59 19.79 0.42 4.72
CA SER A 59 18.82 -0.53 4.18
C SER A 59 17.63 0.13 3.44
N ARG A 60 17.58 1.46 3.36
CA ARG A 60 16.46 2.23 2.75
C ARG A 60 16.07 1.80 1.35
N ARG A 61 17.04 1.54 0.46
CA ARG A 61 16.76 1.13 -0.92
C ARG A 61 16.11 -0.25 -0.97
N ARG A 62 16.64 -1.19 -0.19
CA ARG A 62 16.13 -2.56 -0.12
C ARG A 62 14.72 -2.58 0.49
N GLY A 63 14.54 -1.92 1.63
CA GLY A 63 13.24 -1.87 2.29
C GLY A 63 12.15 -1.15 1.48
N ALA A 64 12.51 -0.19 0.62
CA ALA A 64 11.54 0.43 -0.30
C ALA A 64 11.06 -0.54 -1.39
N ILE A 65 11.93 -1.43 -1.86
CA ILE A 65 11.57 -2.47 -2.83
C ILE A 65 10.68 -3.52 -2.16
N GLU A 66 11.07 -3.97 -0.97
CA GLU A 66 10.32 -4.94 -0.18
C GLU A 66 8.93 -4.42 0.21
N LEU A 67 8.83 -3.17 0.65
CA LEU A 67 7.55 -2.51 0.93
C LEU A 67 6.66 -2.47 -0.31
N LYS A 68 7.24 -2.13 -1.48
CA LYS A 68 6.48 -2.12 -2.74
C LYS A 68 5.97 -3.52 -3.07
N GLN A 69 6.82 -4.54 -2.97
CA GLN A 69 6.44 -5.93 -3.23
C GLN A 69 5.34 -6.42 -2.28
N ALA A 70 5.41 -6.04 -1.00
CA ALA A 70 4.39 -6.41 -0.01
C ALA A 70 3.03 -5.75 -0.33
N ILE A 71 3.03 -4.48 -0.74
CA ILE A 71 1.81 -3.77 -1.16
C ILE A 71 1.23 -4.39 -2.43
N ASP A 72 2.06 -4.63 -3.45
CA ASP A 72 1.63 -5.23 -4.72
C ASP A 72 1.02 -6.63 -4.49
N ALA A 73 1.64 -7.44 -3.63
CA ALA A 73 1.12 -8.75 -3.24
C ALA A 73 -0.22 -8.64 -2.47
N GLY A 74 -0.30 -7.70 -1.53
CA GLY A 74 -1.54 -7.45 -0.79
C GLY A 74 -2.68 -6.96 -1.70
N GLU A 75 -2.37 -6.17 -2.73
CA GLU A 75 -3.36 -5.68 -3.69
C GLU A 75 -3.92 -6.81 -4.55
N LEU A 76 -3.06 -7.76 -4.96
CA LEU A 76 -3.50 -8.95 -5.68
C LEU A 76 -4.48 -9.78 -4.84
N VAL A 77 -4.14 -10.03 -3.56
CA VAL A 77 -5.01 -10.76 -2.62
C VAL A 77 -6.32 -9.99 -2.40
N ALA A 78 -6.24 -8.67 -2.23
CA ALA A 78 -7.42 -7.84 -2.03
C ALA A 78 -8.38 -7.93 -3.22
N ARG A 79 -7.85 -7.92 -4.45
CA ARG A 79 -8.65 -8.06 -5.68
C ARG A 79 -9.26 -9.45 -5.82
N GLN A 80 -8.52 -10.50 -5.49
CA GLN A 80 -9.03 -11.89 -5.51
C GLN A 80 -10.19 -12.09 -4.55
N ALA A 81 -10.18 -11.43 -3.40
CA ALA A 81 -11.28 -11.49 -2.43
C ALA A 81 -12.58 -10.82 -2.90
N LEU A 82 -12.55 -10.07 -4.00
CA LEU A 82 -13.70 -9.38 -4.60
C LEU A 82 -14.22 -10.08 -5.87
N THR A 83 -13.68 -11.27 -6.19
CA THR A 83 -14.06 -12.09 -7.36
C THR A 83 -15.01 -13.19 -6.92
#